data_AF-A0A0D0GYV7-F1
#
_entry.id   AF-A0A0D0GYV7-F1
#
_cell.length_a   1.000
_cell.length_b   1.000
_cell.length_c   1.000
_cell.angle_alpha   90.00
_cell.angle_beta   90.00
_cell.angle_gamma   90.00
#
_symmetry.space_group_name_H-M   'P 1'
#
loop_
_entity.id
_entity.type
_entity.pdbx_description
1 polymer ?
#
loop_
_entity_poly.entity_id
_entity_poly.type
_entity_poly.pdbx_seq_one_letter_code
_entity_poly.pdbx_strand_id
1 'polypeptide(L)'
;MEPINCSAPALLAAIQKAGSQSALARLIGKKQPHIHKWLNSPNAMRPENCVLVGTAVGIPYRDFRPDDWHLIWPELTQQQEEA
;
A
#
# COMPACT_ATOMS: atom_id res chain seq x y z
N MET A 1 -2.93 -17.54 8.76
CA MET A 1 -3.63 -16.39 9.38
C MET A 1 -4.05 -15.49 8.24
N GLU A 2 -5.34 -15.25 8.10
CA GLU A 2 -5.86 -14.36 7.04
C GLU A 2 -5.42 -12.92 7.31
N PRO A 3 -5.14 -12.13 6.25
CA PRO A 3 -4.79 -10.72 6.41
C PRO A 3 -5.96 -9.94 7.03
N ILE A 4 -5.66 -9.10 8.03
CA ILE A 4 -6.66 -8.34 8.79
C ILE A 4 -7.40 -7.30 7.91
N ASN A 5 -6.77 -6.85 6.83
CA ASN A 5 -7.36 -5.95 5.82
C ASN A 5 -6.78 -6.24 4.43
N CYS A 6 -7.46 -5.77 3.38
CA CYS A 6 -7.06 -5.99 1.98
C CYS A 6 -5.71 -5.36 1.59
N SER A 7 -5.22 -4.36 2.34
CA SER A 7 -3.92 -3.72 2.09
C SER A 7 -2.74 -4.47 2.71
N ALA A 8 -2.98 -5.39 3.65
CA ALA A 8 -1.91 -6.06 4.38
C ALA A 8 -0.96 -6.88 3.48
N PRO A 9 -1.41 -7.63 2.46
CA PRO A 9 -0.50 -8.35 1.57
C PRO A 9 0.48 -7.43 0.83
N ALA A 10 -0.02 -6.34 0.24
CA ALA A 10 0.82 -5.36 -0.45
C ALA A 10 1.75 -4.60 0.51
N LEU A 11 1.28 -4.28 1.71
CA LEU A 11 2.11 -3.65 2.74
C LEU A 11 3.23 -4.58 3.22
N LEU A 12 2.97 -5.89 3.37
CA LEU A 12 3.99 -6.88 3.68
C LEU A 12 5.03 -6.98 2.55
N ALA A 13 4.60 -6.99 1.29
CA ALA A 13 5.52 -6.96 0.16
C ALA A 13 6.36 -5.68 0.14
N ALA A 14 5.79 -4.52 0.47
CA ALA A 14 6.53 -3.27 0.61
C ALA A 14 7.57 -3.33 1.73
N ILE A 15 7.23 -3.93 2.88
CA ILE A 15 8.16 -4.15 3.99
C ILE A 15 9.33 -5.04 3.56
N GLN A 16 9.06 -6.10 2.79
CA GLN A 16 10.10 -6.98 2.27
C GLN A 16 11.02 -6.27 1.27
N LYS A 17 10.46 -5.50 0.32
CA LYS A 17 11.26 -4.68 -0.62
C LYS A 17 12.14 -3.65 0.11
N ALA A 18 11.64 -3.05 1.19
CA ALA A 18 12.40 -2.11 2.01
C ALA A 18 13.34 -2.79 3.01
N GLY A 19 13.20 -4.10 3.25
CA GLY A 19 13.97 -4.92 4.19
C GLY A 19 13.45 -4.97 5.63
N SER A 20 12.67 -3.98 6.10
CA SER A 20 12.03 -4.02 7.42
C SER A 20 10.94 -2.94 7.56
N GLN A 21 10.10 -3.03 8.60
CA GLN A 21 9.12 -1.98 8.89
C GLN A 21 9.79 -0.62 9.20
N SER A 22 10.92 -0.63 9.91
CA SER A 22 11.69 0.59 10.20
C SER A 22 12.37 1.17 8.96
N ALA A 23 12.85 0.32 8.06
CA ALA A 23 13.40 0.77 6.78
C ALA A 23 12.32 1.38 5.89
N LEU A 24 11.16 0.72 5.76
CA LEU A 24 10.03 1.27 5.03
C LEU A 24 9.58 2.61 5.61
N ALA A 25 9.43 2.69 6.94
CA ALA A 25 9.01 3.91 7.61
C ALA A 25 9.97 5.08 7.33
N ARG A 26 11.29 4.85 7.42
CA ARG A 26 12.30 5.86 7.05
C ARG A 26 12.20 6.26 5.58
N LEU A 27 12.04 5.28 4.68
CA LEU A 27 11.91 5.52 3.24
C LEU A 27 10.74 6.45 2.90
N ILE A 28 9.61 6.33 3.61
CA ILE A 28 8.41 7.15 3.36
C ILE A 28 8.26 8.34 4.31
N GLY A 29 9.28 8.65 5.12
CA GLY A 29 9.23 9.77 6.08
C GLY A 29 8.20 9.62 7.20
N LYS A 30 7.90 8.38 7.61
CA LYS A 30 7.00 8.04 8.74
C LYS A 30 7.76 7.36 9.87
N LYS A 31 7.10 7.22 11.02
CA LYS A 31 7.63 6.41 12.15
C LYS A 31 7.17 4.96 12.00
N GLN A 32 8.01 4.00 12.39
CA GLN A 32 7.68 2.57 12.31
C GLN A 32 6.32 2.16 12.93
N PRO A 33 5.85 2.76 14.04
CA PRO A 33 4.52 2.47 14.57
C PRO A 33 3.35 2.76 13.61
N HIS A 34 3.52 3.64 12.61
CA HIS A 34 2.50 3.83 11.57
C HIS A 34 2.34 2.58 10.71
N ILE A 35 3.47 1.94 10.34
CA ILE A 35 3.46 0.71 9.54
C ILE A 35 2.79 -0.42 10.33
N HIS A 36 3.18 -0.59 11.60
CA HIS A 36 2.55 -1.55 12.50
C HIS A 36 1.05 -1.31 12.64
N LYS A 37 0.62 -0.04 12.78
CA LYS A 37 -0.80 0.32 12.86
C LYS A 37 -1.55 -0.06 11.58
N TRP A 38 -0.97 0.15 10.40
CA TRP A 38 -1.61 -0.22 9.13
C TRP A 38 -1.75 -1.73 8.96
N LEU A 39 -0.75 -2.52 9.39
CA LEU A 39 -0.83 -3.98 9.36
C LEU A 39 -1.93 -4.55 10.26
N ASN A 40 -2.13 -3.94 11.43
CA ASN A 40 -3.06 -4.44 12.45
C ASN A 40 -4.42 -3.73 12.44
N SER A 41 -4.65 -2.80 11.51
CA SER A 41 -5.95 -2.14 11.38
C SER A 41 -6.94 -3.06 10.68
N PRO A 42 -8.20 -3.15 11.12
CA PRO A 42 -9.26 -3.82 10.36
C PRO A 42 -9.62 -3.06 9.07
N ASN A 43 -9.23 -1.79 8.96
CA ASN A 43 -9.54 -0.97 7.80
C ASN A 43 -8.40 -1.01 6.78
N ALA A 44 -8.76 -0.92 5.50
CA ALA A 44 -7.81 -0.70 4.42
C ALA A 44 -6.98 0.57 4.65
N MET A 45 -5.73 0.57 4.16
CA MET A 45 -4.89 1.76 4.17
C MET A 45 -5.59 2.89 3.40
N ARG A 46 -5.54 4.11 3.96
CA ARG A 46 -6.07 5.28 3.25
C ARG A 46 -5.38 5.47 1.89
N PRO A 47 -6.10 5.95 0.86
CA PRO A 47 -5.55 6.15 -0.48
C PRO A 47 -4.19 6.85 -0.51
N GLU A 48 -4.01 7.92 0.26
CA GLU A 48 -2.79 8.72 0.27
C GLU A 48 -1.58 7.92 0.77
N ASN A 49 -1.80 6.99 1.70
CA ASN A 49 -0.73 6.11 2.17
C ASN A 49 -0.42 4.99 1.16
N CYS A 50 -1.41 4.56 0.37
CA CYS A 50 -1.20 3.59 -0.71
C CYS A 50 -0.31 4.18 -1.79
N VAL A 51 -0.57 5.42 -2.21
CA VAL A 51 0.27 6.15 -3.17
C VAL A 51 1.68 6.36 -2.59
N LEU A 52 1.77 6.83 -1.34
CA LEU A 52 3.05 7.08 -0.67
C LEU A 52 3.93 5.83 -0.60
N VAL A 53 3.39 4.71 -0.15
CA VAL A 53 4.13 3.44 -0.05
C VAL A 53 4.40 2.89 -1.45
N GLY A 54 3.38 2.82 -2.30
CA GLY A 54 3.49 2.25 -3.64
C GLY A 54 4.55 2.94 -4.50
N THR A 55 4.60 4.26 -4.48
CA THR A 55 5.61 5.06 -5.18
C THR A 55 7.02 4.75 -4.66
N ALA A 56 7.18 4.61 -3.34
CA ALA A 56 8.48 4.40 -2.72
C ALA A 56 9.09 3.02 -3.01
N VAL A 57 8.27 1.98 -3.21
CA VAL A 57 8.73 0.60 -3.43
C VAL A 57 8.39 0.02 -4.80
N GLY A 58 7.76 0.81 -5.69
CA GLY A 58 7.28 0.35 -6.99
C GLY A 58 6.24 -0.77 -6.87
N ILE A 59 5.25 -0.61 -6.00
CA ILE A 59 4.07 -1.50 -5.93
C ILE A 59 2.85 -0.71 -6.41
N PRO A 60 2.07 -1.23 -7.39
CA PRO A 60 0.85 -0.57 -7.86
C PRO A 60 -0.16 -0.29 -6.73
N TYR A 61 -0.82 0.87 -6.76
CA TYR A 61 -1.75 1.27 -5.69
C TYR A 61 -2.97 0.35 -5.61
N ARG A 62 -3.38 -0.22 -6.76
CA ARG A 62 -4.44 -1.24 -6.87
C ARG A 62 -4.16 -2.49 -6.02
N ASP A 63 -2.89 -2.84 -5.80
CA ASP A 63 -2.53 -4.02 -5.00
C ASP A 63 -2.81 -3.77 -3.50
N PHE A 64 -2.82 -2.51 -3.06
CA PHE A 64 -3.20 -2.15 -1.69
C PHE A 64 -4.72 -2.08 -1.49
N ARG A 65 -5.49 -1.85 -2.56
CA ARG A 65 -6.94 -1.63 -2.53
C ARG A 65 -7.62 -2.32 -3.72
N PRO A 66 -7.57 -3.65 -3.82
CA PRO A 66 -8.05 -4.38 -5.00
C PRO A 66 -9.55 -4.18 -5.26
N ASP A 67 -10.33 -3.91 -4.20
CA ASP A 67 -11.79 -3.86 -4.26
C ASP A 67 -12.34 -2.51 -4.75
N ASP A 68 -11.64 -1.40 -4.50
CA ASP A 68 -12.17 -0.05 -4.73
C ASP A 68 -11.19 0.94 -5.39
N TRP A 69 -10.00 0.48 -5.82
CA TRP A 69 -9.01 1.35 -6.47
C TRP A 69 -9.56 2.10 -7.68
N HIS A 70 -10.46 1.49 -8.46
CA HIS A 70 -11.04 2.07 -9.67
C HIS A 70 -11.99 3.25 -9.37
N LEU A 71 -12.53 3.32 -8.16
CA LEU A 71 -13.34 4.46 -7.69
C LEU A 71 -12.47 5.63 -7.21
N ILE A 72 -11.23 5.33 -6.80
CA ILE A 72 -10.29 6.29 -6.18
C ILE A 72 -9.32 6.87 -7.23
N TRP A 73 -8.81 6.00 -8.12
CA TRP A 73 -7.88 6.32 -9.19
C TRP A 73 -8.42 5.82 -10.54
N PRO A 74 -9.56 6.36 -11.02
CA PRO A 74 -10.17 5.92 -12.28
C PRO A 74 -9.23 6.04 -13.48
N GLU A 75 -8.31 7.01 -13.46
CA GLU A 75 -7.31 7.26 -14.50
C GLU A 75 -6.38 6.06 -14.76
N LEU A 76 -6.13 5.22 -13.74
CA LEU A 76 -5.28 4.05 -13.88
C LEU A 76 -5.95 2.93 -14.71
N THR A 77 -7.28 2.94 -14.80
CA THR A 77 -8.03 2.00 -15.65
C THR A 77 -7.82 2.32 -17.12
N GLN A 78 -7.87 3.62 -17.46
CA GLN A 78 -7.77 4.12 -18.83
C GLN A 78 -6.38 3.88 -19.42
N GLN A 79 -5.34 3.95 -18.58
CA GLN A 79 -3.96 3.68 -18.99
C GLN A 79 -3.69 2.23 -19.41
N GLN A 80 -4.52 1.26 -19.01
CA GLN A 80 -4.37 -0.13 -19.42
C GLN A 80 -5.01 -0.43 -20.79
N GLU A 81 -5.95 0.40 -21.25
CA GLU A 81 -6.67 0.19 -22.52
C GLU A 81 -5.96 0.82 -23.72
N GLU A 82 -5.10 1.83 -23.49
CA GLU A 82 -4.41 2.58 -24.56
C GLU A 82 -2.97 2.08 -24.87
N ALA A 83 -2.48 1.06 -24.15
CA ALA A 83 -1.12 0.49 -24.30
C ALA A 83 -1.12 -0.88 -24.97
#